data_AF-Q4D031-F1
#
_entry.id   AF-Q4D031-F1
#
_cell.length_a   1.000
_cell.length_b   1.000
_cell.length_c   1.000
_cell.angle_alpha   90.00
_cell.angle_beta   90.00
_cell.angle_gamma   90.00
#
_symmetry.space_group_name_H-M   'P 1'
#
loop_
_entity.id
_entity.type
_entity.pdbx_description
1 polymer ?
#
loop_
_entity_poly.entity_id
_entity_poly.type
_entity_poly.pdbx_seq_one_letter_code
_entity_poly.pdbx_strand_id
1 'polypeptide(L)'
;MGRGYSNSRSKSARPTLRMKRRRSLSLQQLRGSVRPAHTTRQKVAAVPKPEAQTPTVDAGHKTSAKRAPTPQRGGSARVRSASTIRQKLALMEKELEGELEPAERVAETIVKPDVRTKYKSAGRALDEVMDILTAACVPGATTKQLCDRGDEELLQRVRAMFSKAKDADGNRILRGLSYPTNVSVNYVLCNHAPLVEEEAIVLRGGDVVTIHMGCHIDGYPVTAARTVFVPHDVTAANEEVRQLTQGASNAVEAARVALHGMIHLLQPGMLNADITDFIHRVGNYFEVQGLEGVLSNRTKRWVPDGMECIITRRVSAEDPHQDVADCTIGANQVWTLDVAFTDHPSYKVSPADGVTTIYRRNEVEFQSDARVRSVLASLQEITEKHQCFPFSLKHLENPLKARMAVAMLRRQGVIDPLSVLRIKGDRHITARFSATVAVSERRVTVLCGLPPAEPLVVPDDVRPPPLPDDIAAVLSEPLVFAKGGEKQQEKKADKEEKKKGLHAAADFNANEKEQQEE
;
A
#
# COMPACT_ATOMS: atom_id res chain seq x y z
N MET A 1 -13.57 -38.40 -0.08
CA MET A 1 -14.36 -37.74 -1.14
C MET A 1 -13.88 -36.33 -1.50
N GLY A 2 -12.73 -35.83 -0.99
CA GLY A 2 -12.23 -34.49 -1.34
C GLY A 2 -11.60 -34.40 -2.73
N ARG A 3 -12.42 -34.26 -3.79
CA ARG A 3 -12.00 -33.75 -5.10
C ARG A 3 -12.42 -32.29 -5.22
N GLY A 4 -11.60 -31.41 -5.81
CA GLY A 4 -12.09 -30.12 -6.33
C GLY A 4 -11.16 -28.91 -6.21
N TYR A 5 -10.52 -28.67 -5.06
CA TYR A 5 -9.73 -27.44 -4.82
C TYR A 5 -8.35 -27.45 -5.51
N SER A 6 -8.36 -27.43 -6.85
CA SER A 6 -7.19 -27.48 -7.72
C SER A 6 -7.31 -26.51 -8.90
N ASN A 7 -7.53 -25.23 -8.62
CA ASN A 7 -7.21 -24.13 -9.55
C ASN A 7 -7.16 -22.73 -8.91
N SER A 8 -7.49 -22.59 -7.62
CA SER A 8 -7.26 -21.31 -6.92
C SER A 8 -5.78 -20.94 -6.96
N ARG A 9 -5.52 -19.67 -7.26
CA ARG A 9 -4.18 -19.06 -7.23
C ARG A 9 -3.64 -18.90 -5.81
N SER A 10 -4.48 -19.14 -4.80
CA SER A 10 -4.14 -19.27 -3.38
C SER A 10 -3.31 -20.53 -3.06
N LYS A 11 -2.22 -20.71 -3.80
CA LYS A 11 -1.13 -21.69 -3.60
C LYS A 11 0.25 -21.03 -3.72
N SER A 12 0.36 -19.85 -4.33
CA SER A 12 1.54 -19.00 -4.18
C SER A 12 1.46 -18.31 -2.83
N ALA A 13 2.33 -18.71 -1.88
CA ALA A 13 2.36 -18.17 -0.53
C ALA A 13 2.17 -16.64 -0.54
N ARG A 14 1.15 -16.15 0.16
CA ARG A 14 0.70 -14.76 0.02
C ARG A 14 1.83 -13.76 0.27
N PRO A 15 1.83 -12.62 -0.45
CA PRO A 15 2.72 -11.48 -0.23
C PRO A 15 2.74 -10.93 1.22
N THR A 16 3.40 -11.65 2.13
CA THR A 16 3.61 -11.16 3.50
C THR A 16 4.38 -9.85 3.45
N LEU A 17 4.19 -9.00 4.46
CA LEU A 17 4.97 -7.77 4.58
C LEU A 17 6.47 -8.07 4.52
N ARG A 18 6.91 -9.19 5.11
CA ARG A 18 8.29 -9.71 5.04
C ARG A 18 8.76 -10.03 3.61
N MET A 19 7.91 -10.61 2.75
CA MET A 19 8.25 -10.89 1.34
C MET A 19 8.31 -9.61 0.50
N LYS A 20 7.37 -8.67 0.70
CA LYS A 20 7.40 -7.34 0.06
C LYS A 20 8.70 -6.60 0.39
N ARG A 21 9.09 -6.60 1.67
CA ARG A 21 10.36 -6.07 2.19
C ARG A 21 11.58 -6.81 1.63
N ARG A 22 11.55 -8.15 1.57
CA ARG A 22 12.62 -8.99 0.99
C ARG A 22 12.87 -8.60 -0.48
N ARG A 23 11.79 -8.46 -1.26
CA ARG A 23 11.84 -8.04 -2.67
C ARG A 23 12.41 -6.63 -2.83
N SER A 24 11.98 -5.67 -2.01
CA SER A 24 12.55 -4.31 -2.03
C SER A 24 14.07 -4.32 -1.78
N LEU A 25 14.51 -4.93 -0.67
CA LEU A 25 15.93 -5.03 -0.32
C LEU A 25 16.76 -5.75 -1.40
N SER A 26 16.23 -6.81 -2.03
CA SER A 26 16.93 -7.46 -3.15
C SER A 26 17.03 -6.59 -4.40
N LEU A 27 16.01 -5.81 -4.74
CA LEU A 27 16.02 -4.90 -5.91
C LEU A 27 16.93 -3.69 -5.66
N GLN A 28 16.96 -3.17 -4.43
CA GLN A 28 17.93 -2.15 -4.02
C GLN A 28 19.38 -2.68 -4.11
N GLN A 29 19.64 -3.90 -3.65
CA GLN A 29 20.94 -4.56 -3.81
C GLN A 29 21.31 -4.78 -5.28
N LEU A 30 20.36 -5.17 -6.13
CA LEU A 30 20.53 -5.29 -7.58
C LEU A 30 21.00 -3.96 -8.18
N ARG A 31 20.23 -2.89 -7.95
CA ARG A 31 20.53 -1.53 -8.42
C ARG A 31 21.89 -1.02 -7.92
N GLY A 32 22.23 -1.29 -6.66
CA GLY A 32 23.53 -0.94 -6.09
C GLY A 32 24.70 -1.67 -6.77
N SER A 33 24.53 -2.94 -7.11
CA SER A 33 25.56 -3.76 -7.78
C SER A 33 25.77 -3.46 -9.27
N VAL A 34 24.81 -2.81 -9.92
CA VAL A 34 24.80 -2.53 -11.37
C VAL A 34 25.32 -1.12 -11.72
N ARG A 35 25.50 -0.23 -10.74
CA ARG A 35 26.08 1.11 -10.99
C ARG A 35 27.54 0.98 -11.49
N PRO A 36 27.86 1.46 -12.72
CA PRO A 36 29.25 1.47 -13.18
C PRO A 36 30.06 2.48 -12.35
N ALA A 37 31.32 2.15 -12.06
CA ALA A 37 32.24 3.09 -11.42
C ALA A 37 32.53 4.26 -12.38
N HIS A 38 32.02 5.45 -12.07
CA HIS A 38 32.31 6.64 -12.87
C HIS A 38 33.81 6.93 -12.87
N THR A 39 34.40 6.96 -14.07
CA THR A 39 35.84 7.11 -14.28
C THR A 39 36.34 8.49 -13.83
N THR A 40 36.89 8.57 -12.62
CA THR A 40 37.59 9.75 -12.11
C THR A 40 38.93 9.92 -12.83
N ARG A 41 38.90 10.60 -13.98
CA ARG A 41 40.09 10.90 -14.80
C ARG A 41 40.96 11.99 -14.15
N GLN A 42 41.69 11.66 -13.09
CA GLN A 42 42.76 12.51 -12.58
C GLN A 42 43.98 12.48 -13.53
N LYS A 43 44.65 13.62 -13.68
CA LYS A 43 45.68 13.83 -14.71
C LYS A 43 46.99 13.14 -14.35
N VAL A 44 47.64 12.55 -15.36
CA VAL A 44 49.03 12.09 -15.25
C VAL A 44 49.97 13.30 -15.32
N ALA A 45 50.90 13.38 -14.38
CA ALA A 45 52.10 14.21 -14.43
C ALA A 45 53.30 13.33 -14.03
N ALA A 46 54.49 13.63 -14.55
CA ALA A 46 55.59 12.66 -14.63
C ALA A 46 56.46 12.54 -13.36
N VAL A 47 57.23 11.44 -13.28
CA VAL A 47 58.19 11.11 -12.22
C VAL A 47 59.56 10.80 -12.83
N PRO A 48 60.64 11.41 -12.31
CA PRO A 48 61.81 10.64 -11.83
C PRO A 48 62.30 11.20 -10.47
N LYS A 49 62.33 10.42 -9.38
CA LYS A 49 63.28 9.35 -8.94
C LYS A 49 64.49 9.87 -8.10
N PRO A 50 65.05 9.07 -7.15
CA PRO A 50 65.77 9.62 -5.98
C PRO A 50 67.14 8.99 -5.63
N GLU A 51 67.86 9.62 -4.70
CA GLU A 51 68.99 9.09 -3.87
C GLU A 51 68.89 9.78 -2.47
N ALA A 52 69.00 9.12 -1.30
CA ALA A 52 70.15 8.44 -0.64
C ALA A 52 71.12 9.47 0.03
N GLN A 53 71.68 9.32 1.26
CA GLN A 53 71.88 8.18 2.19
C GLN A 53 71.73 8.56 3.70
N THR A 54 72.10 7.66 4.62
CA THR A 54 71.93 7.65 6.12
C THR A 54 73.31 7.60 6.86
N PRO A 55 73.46 7.22 8.16
CA PRO A 55 72.81 7.55 9.46
C PRO A 55 73.85 7.97 10.56
N THR A 56 73.52 7.84 11.85
CA THR A 56 74.47 7.81 13.00
C THR A 56 73.94 6.95 14.19
N VAL A 57 74.63 6.91 15.34
CA VAL A 57 74.46 6.01 16.52
C VAL A 57 74.55 6.81 17.85
N ASP A 58 74.32 6.34 19.09
CA ASP A 58 74.04 5.01 19.71
C ASP A 58 73.04 5.21 20.92
N ALA A 59 72.90 4.54 22.09
CA ALA A 59 73.56 3.41 22.80
C ALA A 59 72.66 2.76 23.90
N GLY A 60 72.76 1.44 24.07
CA GLY A 60 72.58 0.70 25.36
C GLY A 60 71.15 0.44 25.91
N HIS A 61 70.89 -0.64 26.68
CA HIS A 61 71.68 -1.85 26.94
C HIS A 61 70.79 -3.07 27.37
N LYS A 62 71.22 -4.27 26.96
CA LYS A 62 70.89 -5.68 27.33
C LYS A 62 69.97 -5.95 28.56
N THR A 63 69.14 -7.02 28.64
CA THR A 63 69.47 -8.45 28.37
C THR A 63 68.27 -9.34 27.97
N SER A 64 68.62 -10.48 27.37
CA SER A 64 67.82 -11.51 26.68
C SER A 64 67.02 -12.52 27.53
N ALA A 65 65.89 -12.98 26.97
CA ALA A 65 65.45 -14.39 27.01
C ALA A 65 64.63 -14.74 25.74
N LYS A 66 64.69 -15.99 25.24
CA LYS A 66 64.16 -16.36 23.91
C LYS A 66 62.72 -16.89 23.94
N ARG A 67 61.83 -16.30 23.12
CA ARG A 67 60.63 -16.97 22.57
C ARG A 67 60.34 -16.43 21.17
N ALA A 68 59.93 -17.29 20.24
CA ALA A 68 59.84 -16.94 18.81
C ALA A 68 58.61 -16.06 18.49
N PRO A 69 58.75 -15.02 17.64
CA PRO A 69 57.61 -14.20 17.21
C PRO A 69 56.78 -14.92 16.13
N THR A 70 55.46 -14.93 16.30
CA THR A 70 54.52 -15.40 15.27
C THR A 70 54.50 -14.43 14.09
N PRO A 71 54.55 -14.89 12.82
CA PRO A 71 54.50 -13.99 11.67
C PRO A 71 53.20 -13.20 11.62
N GLN A 72 53.29 -11.88 11.44
CA GLN A 72 52.13 -11.01 11.31
C GLN A 72 51.27 -11.43 10.12
N ARG A 73 50.08 -11.97 10.40
CA ARG A 73 49.14 -12.42 9.37
C ARG A 73 48.39 -11.21 8.81
N GLY A 74 49.00 -10.56 7.81
CA GLY A 74 48.41 -9.42 7.11
C GLY A 74 46.97 -9.68 6.69
N GLY A 75 46.04 -8.88 7.22
CA GLY A 75 44.60 -9.07 7.10
C GLY A 75 44.06 -8.74 5.71
N SER A 76 44.43 -9.53 4.70
CA SER A 76 43.87 -9.42 3.36
C SER A 76 42.36 -9.68 3.41
N ALA A 77 41.57 -8.62 3.38
CA ALA A 77 40.13 -8.69 3.28
C ALA A 77 39.76 -9.38 1.96
N ARG A 78 39.34 -10.66 2.04
CA ARG A 78 38.99 -11.48 0.88
C ARG A 78 37.83 -10.85 0.11
N VAL A 79 38.16 -10.06 -0.91
CA VAL A 79 37.24 -9.62 -1.96
C VAL A 79 36.61 -10.87 -2.57
N ARG A 80 35.31 -11.09 -2.32
CA ARG A 80 34.58 -12.22 -2.89
C ARG A 80 34.53 -12.01 -4.40
N SER A 81 34.88 -13.04 -5.17
CA SER A 81 34.95 -12.93 -6.62
C SER A 81 33.60 -12.49 -7.22
N ALA A 82 33.66 -11.73 -8.31
CA ALA A 82 32.46 -11.35 -9.07
C ALA A 82 31.70 -12.54 -9.71
N SER A 83 32.27 -13.75 -9.66
CA SER A 83 31.56 -15.01 -9.97
C SER A 83 30.65 -15.41 -8.81
N THR A 84 31.18 -15.52 -7.59
CA THR A 84 30.44 -15.91 -6.39
C THR A 84 29.30 -14.93 -6.06
N ILE A 85 29.49 -13.64 -6.32
CA ILE A 85 28.43 -12.63 -6.17
C ILE A 85 27.30 -12.89 -7.18
N ARG A 86 27.62 -13.07 -8.48
CA ARG A 86 26.61 -13.36 -9.52
C ARG A 86 25.89 -14.68 -9.31
N GLN A 87 26.57 -15.73 -8.86
CA GLN A 87 25.93 -16.99 -8.47
C GLN A 87 24.95 -16.81 -7.30
N LYS A 88 25.31 -16.01 -6.27
CA LYS A 88 24.40 -15.73 -5.16
C LYS A 88 23.21 -14.86 -5.59
N LEU A 89 23.41 -13.90 -6.49
CA LEU A 89 22.31 -13.12 -7.07
C LEU A 89 21.33 -14.03 -7.83
N ALA A 90 21.83 -14.87 -8.75
CA ALA A 90 20.97 -15.78 -9.52
C ALA A 90 20.20 -16.79 -8.64
N LEU A 91 20.79 -17.24 -7.53
CA LEU A 91 20.08 -18.07 -6.54
C LEU A 91 19.00 -17.28 -5.79
N MET A 92 19.29 -16.04 -5.39
CA MET A 92 18.31 -15.16 -4.75
C MET A 92 17.17 -14.77 -5.70
N GLU A 93 17.48 -14.48 -6.97
CA GLU A 93 16.50 -14.23 -8.04
C GLU A 93 15.60 -15.45 -8.22
N LYS A 94 16.16 -16.66 -8.30
CA LYS A 94 15.37 -17.91 -8.42
C LYS A 94 14.53 -18.24 -7.19
N GLU A 95 15.01 -17.93 -5.98
CA GLU A 95 14.18 -18.00 -4.77
C GLU A 95 13.02 -17.00 -4.82
N LEU A 96 13.30 -15.75 -5.24
CA LEU A 96 12.29 -14.70 -5.41
C LEU A 96 11.29 -14.98 -6.53
N GLU A 97 11.70 -15.67 -7.61
CA GLU A 97 10.78 -16.20 -8.64
C GLU A 97 9.81 -17.23 -8.06
N GLY A 98 10.24 -18.05 -7.10
CA GLY A 98 9.37 -18.92 -6.31
C GLY A 98 8.43 -18.17 -5.34
N GLU A 99 8.83 -16.97 -4.90
CA GLU A 99 8.00 -16.03 -4.13
C GLU A 99 7.11 -15.12 -5.01
N LEU A 100 7.20 -15.19 -6.35
CA LEU A 100 6.39 -14.34 -7.22
C LEU A 100 4.91 -14.77 -7.24
N GLU A 101 4.05 -13.81 -6.94
CA GLU A 101 2.61 -13.90 -7.18
C GLU A 101 2.34 -14.14 -8.69
N PRO A 102 1.58 -15.19 -9.07
CA PRO A 102 1.53 -15.65 -10.46
C PRO A 102 0.91 -14.59 -11.39
N ALA A 103 1.50 -14.41 -12.58
CA ALA A 103 1.12 -13.37 -13.53
C ALA A 103 -0.38 -13.41 -13.90
N GLU A 104 -1.10 -12.30 -13.68
CA GLU A 104 -2.57 -12.23 -13.75
C GLU A 104 -3.14 -12.68 -15.11
N ARG A 105 -4.09 -13.63 -15.11
CA ARG A 105 -4.71 -14.13 -16.35
C ARG A 105 -5.60 -13.04 -16.94
N VAL A 106 -5.48 -12.75 -18.23
CA VAL A 106 -6.30 -11.72 -18.93
C VAL A 106 -7.81 -11.95 -18.79
N ALA A 107 -8.25 -13.22 -18.70
CA ALA A 107 -9.66 -13.57 -18.47
C ALA A 107 -10.18 -13.20 -17.05
N GLU A 108 -9.28 -12.87 -16.12
CA GLU A 108 -9.57 -12.45 -14.74
C GLU A 108 -9.33 -10.94 -14.52
N THR A 109 -8.84 -10.19 -15.51
CA THR A 109 -8.66 -8.73 -15.40
C THR A 109 -9.90 -7.94 -15.83
N ILE A 110 -9.89 -6.63 -15.58
CA ILE A 110 -10.94 -5.69 -16.05
C ILE A 110 -10.99 -5.50 -17.59
N VAL A 111 -10.16 -6.20 -18.37
CA VAL A 111 -10.40 -6.34 -19.82
C VAL A 111 -11.76 -7.02 -20.06
N LYS A 112 -12.09 -8.05 -19.27
CA LYS A 112 -13.34 -8.80 -19.40
C LYS A 112 -14.52 -7.97 -18.86
N PRO A 113 -15.60 -7.72 -19.64
CA PRO A 113 -16.76 -6.95 -19.18
C PRO A 113 -17.44 -7.54 -17.94
N ASP A 114 -17.50 -8.87 -17.82
CA ASP A 114 -18.00 -9.59 -16.64
C ASP A 114 -17.27 -9.20 -15.34
N VAL A 115 -15.93 -9.13 -15.38
CA VAL A 115 -15.09 -8.75 -14.22
C VAL A 115 -15.35 -7.30 -13.83
N ARG A 116 -15.40 -6.39 -14.81
CA ARG A 116 -15.79 -4.98 -14.59
C ARG A 116 -17.16 -4.86 -13.93
N THR A 117 -18.16 -5.63 -14.38
CA THR A 117 -19.51 -5.60 -13.83
C THR A 117 -19.53 -6.12 -12.39
N LYS A 118 -18.82 -7.22 -12.08
CA LYS A 118 -18.66 -7.73 -10.72
C LYS A 118 -18.05 -6.69 -9.78
N TYR A 119 -16.91 -6.10 -10.15
CA TYR A 119 -16.28 -5.02 -9.38
C TYR A 119 -17.20 -3.80 -9.19
N LYS A 120 -17.87 -3.33 -10.24
CA LYS A 120 -18.78 -2.16 -10.15
C LYS A 120 -20.04 -2.43 -9.32
N SER A 121 -20.63 -3.62 -9.42
CA SER A 121 -21.79 -4.00 -8.61
C SER A 121 -21.43 -4.11 -7.13
N ALA A 122 -20.29 -4.73 -6.82
CA ALA A 122 -19.77 -4.80 -5.45
C ALA A 122 -19.46 -3.40 -4.89
N GLY A 123 -18.74 -2.57 -5.66
CA GLY A 123 -18.35 -1.21 -5.25
C GLY A 123 -19.54 -0.28 -5.01
N ARG A 124 -20.54 -0.32 -5.89
CA ARG A 124 -21.80 0.42 -5.69
C ARG A 124 -22.52 -0.01 -4.39
N ALA A 125 -22.64 -1.31 -4.13
CA ALA A 125 -23.25 -1.80 -2.90
C ALA A 125 -22.44 -1.41 -1.64
N LEU A 126 -21.13 -1.21 -1.78
CA LEU A 126 -20.27 -0.74 -0.69
C LEU A 126 -20.55 0.73 -0.36
N ASP A 127 -20.55 1.61 -1.36
CA ASP A 127 -20.82 3.04 -1.16
C ASP A 127 -22.25 3.26 -0.62
N GLU A 128 -23.26 2.57 -1.17
CA GLU A 128 -24.65 2.64 -0.71
C GLU A 128 -24.87 2.14 0.74
N VAL A 129 -23.90 1.47 1.36
CA VAL A 129 -23.91 1.12 2.80
C VAL A 129 -22.99 2.03 3.60
N MET A 130 -21.85 2.45 3.05
CA MET A 130 -20.95 3.46 3.63
C MET A 130 -21.70 4.78 3.92
N ASP A 131 -22.58 5.20 3.03
CA ASP A 131 -23.42 6.40 3.20
C ASP A 131 -24.45 6.21 4.33
N ILE A 132 -25.01 5.00 4.49
CA ILE A 132 -25.96 4.67 5.57
C ILE A 132 -25.27 4.64 6.94
N LEU A 133 -24.04 4.12 7.00
CA LEU A 133 -23.24 4.15 8.23
C LEU A 133 -22.75 5.57 8.54
N THR A 134 -22.38 6.35 7.52
CA THR A 134 -22.03 7.77 7.65
C THR A 134 -23.18 8.54 8.31
N ALA A 135 -24.42 8.35 7.84
CA ALA A 135 -25.61 8.96 8.42
C ALA A 135 -26.01 8.39 9.80
N ALA A 136 -25.41 7.28 10.23
CA ALA A 136 -25.63 6.68 11.55
C ALA A 136 -24.54 7.02 12.58
N CYS A 137 -23.46 7.71 12.18
CA CYS A 137 -22.42 8.20 13.08
C CYS A 137 -22.89 9.47 13.83
N VAL A 138 -23.84 9.29 14.74
CA VAL A 138 -24.42 10.33 15.61
C VAL A 138 -24.01 10.10 17.07
N PRO A 139 -24.07 11.12 17.94
CA PRO A 139 -23.87 10.95 19.38
C PRO A 139 -24.76 9.85 19.96
N GLY A 140 -24.22 9.06 20.89
CA GLY A 140 -24.92 7.94 21.52
C GLY A 140 -24.97 6.64 20.71
N ALA A 141 -24.69 6.66 19.39
CA ALA A 141 -24.53 5.44 18.61
C ALA A 141 -23.25 4.68 19.03
N THR A 142 -23.27 3.34 19.02
CA THR A 142 -22.11 2.54 19.44
C THR A 142 -21.37 1.93 18.25
N THR A 143 -20.05 1.75 18.39
CA THR A 143 -19.24 1.10 17.36
C THR A 143 -19.71 -0.33 17.06
N LYS A 144 -20.30 -1.04 18.03
CA LYS A 144 -20.87 -2.38 17.82
C LYS A 144 -22.09 -2.32 16.90
N GLN A 145 -23.07 -1.47 17.23
CA GLN A 145 -24.28 -1.30 16.42
C GLN A 145 -23.95 -0.93 14.98
N LEU A 146 -22.97 -0.05 14.76
CA LEU A 146 -22.49 0.33 13.44
C LEU A 146 -21.78 -0.83 12.70
N CYS A 147 -20.94 -1.61 13.38
CA CYS A 147 -20.26 -2.76 12.79
C CYS A 147 -21.22 -3.92 12.44
N ASP A 148 -22.25 -4.16 13.26
CA ASP A 148 -23.24 -5.20 12.99
C ASP A 148 -24.17 -4.79 11.84
N ARG A 149 -24.75 -3.58 11.89
CA ARG A 149 -25.59 -3.03 10.80
C ARG A 149 -24.86 -3.00 9.45
N GLY A 150 -23.58 -2.61 9.45
CA GLY A 150 -22.76 -2.53 8.23
C GLY A 150 -22.52 -3.88 7.58
N ASP A 151 -22.22 -4.90 8.38
CA ASP A 151 -22.01 -6.26 7.90
C ASP A 151 -23.32 -6.89 7.40
N GLU A 152 -24.44 -6.68 8.10
CA GLU A 152 -25.75 -7.20 7.72
C GLU A 152 -26.24 -6.63 6.38
N GLU A 153 -26.28 -5.30 6.25
CA GLU A 153 -26.72 -4.59 5.04
C GLU A 153 -25.88 -4.97 3.81
N LEU A 154 -24.55 -4.91 3.93
CA LEU A 154 -23.64 -5.20 2.83
C LEU A 154 -23.74 -6.67 2.40
N LEU A 155 -23.79 -7.59 3.37
CA LEU A 155 -23.87 -9.02 3.10
C LEU A 155 -25.23 -9.42 2.51
N GLN A 156 -26.34 -8.78 2.92
CA GLN A 156 -27.66 -8.96 2.31
C GLN A 156 -27.67 -8.56 0.83
N ARG A 157 -27.21 -7.34 0.53
CA ARG A 157 -27.14 -6.80 -0.85
C ARG A 157 -26.27 -7.67 -1.75
N VAL A 158 -25.06 -8.00 -1.30
CA VAL A 158 -24.07 -8.76 -2.08
C VAL A 158 -24.46 -10.24 -2.25
N ARG A 159 -25.18 -10.84 -1.30
CA ARG A 159 -25.75 -12.19 -1.48
C ARG A 159 -26.83 -12.24 -2.56
N ALA A 160 -27.65 -11.20 -2.72
CA ALA A 160 -28.71 -11.15 -3.73
C ALA A 160 -28.17 -11.00 -5.17
N MET A 161 -27.07 -10.26 -5.35
CA MET A 161 -26.41 -10.06 -6.64
C MET A 161 -25.92 -11.38 -7.25
N PHE A 162 -25.92 -11.49 -8.59
CA PHE A 162 -25.42 -12.66 -9.34
C PHE A 162 -25.96 -14.03 -8.88
N SER A 163 -27.13 -14.08 -8.24
CA SER A 163 -27.69 -15.28 -7.60
C SER A 163 -27.89 -16.49 -8.52
N LYS A 164 -28.20 -16.25 -9.80
CA LYS A 164 -28.33 -17.28 -10.84
C LYS A 164 -27.04 -17.55 -11.65
N ALA A 165 -26.00 -16.75 -11.45
CA ALA A 165 -24.77 -16.84 -12.24
C ALA A 165 -23.81 -17.91 -11.68
N LYS A 166 -23.01 -18.47 -12.60
CA LYS A 166 -22.00 -19.48 -12.31
C LYS A 166 -20.59 -18.94 -12.54
N ASP A 167 -19.62 -19.52 -11.84
CA ASP A 167 -18.20 -19.31 -12.13
C ASP A 167 -17.75 -20.13 -13.36
N ALA A 168 -16.46 -20.03 -13.71
CA ALA A 168 -15.88 -20.74 -14.84
C ALA A 168 -15.91 -22.29 -14.70
N ASP A 169 -16.00 -22.79 -13.47
CA ASP A 169 -16.04 -24.21 -13.13
C ASP A 169 -17.48 -24.74 -13.01
N GLY A 170 -18.49 -23.88 -13.25
CA GLY A 170 -19.91 -24.22 -13.26
C GLY A 170 -20.58 -24.21 -11.88
N ASN A 171 -19.88 -23.77 -10.83
CA ASN A 171 -20.40 -23.68 -9.46
C ASN A 171 -21.13 -22.36 -9.22
N ARG A 172 -21.83 -22.22 -8.09
CA ARG A 172 -22.45 -20.95 -7.68
C ARG A 172 -21.34 -19.97 -7.29
N ILE A 173 -21.34 -18.77 -7.88
CA ILE A 173 -20.37 -17.71 -7.57
C ILE A 173 -20.34 -17.43 -6.07
N LEU A 174 -19.17 -17.55 -5.43
CA LEU A 174 -18.99 -17.21 -4.01
C LEU A 174 -18.98 -15.67 -3.80
N ARG A 175 -19.72 -15.20 -2.80
CA ARG A 175 -20.01 -13.79 -2.51
C ARG A 175 -20.08 -13.56 -1.01
N GLY A 176 -19.53 -12.45 -0.54
CA GLY A 176 -19.44 -12.16 0.89
C GLY A 176 -18.68 -10.88 1.20
N LEU A 177 -18.28 -10.73 2.46
CA LEU A 177 -17.44 -9.63 2.93
C LEU A 177 -15.98 -9.88 2.53
N SER A 178 -15.31 -8.86 1.99
CA SER A 178 -13.86 -8.84 1.77
C SER A 178 -13.12 -8.17 2.93
N TYR A 179 -13.83 -7.37 3.74
CA TYR A 179 -13.37 -6.84 5.01
C TYR A 179 -14.60 -6.61 5.91
N PRO A 180 -14.66 -7.17 7.14
CA PRO A 180 -15.73 -6.87 8.08
C PRO A 180 -15.78 -5.39 8.41
N THR A 181 -16.98 -4.87 8.66
CA THR A 181 -17.18 -3.49 9.09
C THR A 181 -16.45 -3.25 10.40
N ASN A 182 -15.56 -2.27 10.40
CA ASN A 182 -14.81 -1.81 11.56
C ASN A 182 -14.90 -0.28 11.62
N VAL A 183 -15.13 0.24 12.83
CA VAL A 183 -15.41 1.66 13.08
C VAL A 183 -14.41 2.14 14.13
N SER A 184 -13.40 2.86 13.67
CA SER A 184 -12.26 3.28 14.50
C SER A 184 -12.41 4.75 14.88
N VAL A 185 -12.19 5.07 16.16
CA VAL A 185 -12.54 6.37 16.74
C VAL A 185 -11.29 7.08 17.23
N ASN A 186 -11.16 8.36 16.88
CA ASN A 186 -10.08 9.27 17.25
C ASN A 186 -8.68 8.65 17.01
N TYR A 187 -7.96 8.31 18.09
CA TYR A 187 -6.59 7.78 18.08
C TYR A 187 -6.48 6.31 17.60
N VAL A 188 -7.61 5.65 17.31
CA VAL A 188 -7.66 4.29 16.75
C VAL A 188 -7.70 4.36 15.22
N LEU A 189 -6.76 3.67 14.56
CA LEU A 189 -6.55 3.69 13.11
C LEU A 189 -7.44 2.70 12.34
N CYS A 190 -7.55 1.47 12.85
CA CYS A 190 -8.25 0.39 12.14
C CYS A 190 -8.61 -0.79 13.04
N ASN A 191 -9.46 -1.67 12.49
CA ASN A 191 -9.80 -3.01 12.98
C ASN A 191 -10.64 -3.07 14.28
N HIS A 192 -11.10 -1.94 14.81
CA HIS A 192 -12.05 -1.93 15.92
C HIS A 192 -13.44 -2.41 15.45
N ALA A 193 -13.73 -3.67 15.73
CA ALA A 193 -15.00 -4.34 15.44
C ALA A 193 -15.38 -5.21 16.66
N PRO A 194 -15.93 -4.62 17.73
CA PRO A 194 -16.23 -5.32 18.98
C PRO A 194 -17.24 -6.45 18.78
N LEU A 195 -17.13 -7.52 19.59
CA LEU A 195 -18.09 -8.64 19.53
C LEU A 195 -19.29 -8.41 20.45
N VAL A 196 -19.03 -7.81 21.62
CA VAL A 196 -20.00 -7.54 22.69
C VAL A 196 -20.10 -6.04 22.97
N GLU A 197 -21.16 -5.59 23.66
CA GLU A 197 -21.43 -4.14 23.83
C GLU A 197 -20.46 -3.49 24.81
N GLU A 198 -19.92 -4.28 25.74
CA GLU A 198 -18.91 -3.89 26.73
C GLU A 198 -17.52 -3.62 26.09
N GLU A 199 -17.29 -4.06 24.85
CA GLU A 199 -16.12 -3.73 24.03
C GLU A 199 -16.37 -2.52 23.10
N ALA A 200 -17.59 -1.96 23.08
CA ALA A 200 -17.97 -0.89 22.17
C ALA A 200 -17.60 0.51 22.70
N ILE A 201 -17.32 1.42 21.76
CA ILE A 201 -17.18 2.84 22.05
C ILE A 201 -18.51 3.51 21.72
N VAL A 202 -19.04 4.29 22.66
CA VAL A 202 -20.19 5.19 22.43
C VAL A 202 -19.65 6.47 21.79
N LEU A 203 -20.18 6.85 20.63
CA LEU A 203 -19.75 8.04 19.90
C LEU A 203 -20.21 9.32 20.61
N ARG A 204 -19.33 10.32 20.66
CA ARG A 204 -19.58 11.66 21.23
C ARG A 204 -19.57 12.72 20.14
N GLY A 205 -20.25 13.84 20.37
CA GLY A 205 -20.18 14.98 19.46
C GLY A 205 -18.74 15.49 19.31
N GLY A 206 -18.29 15.68 18.07
CA GLY A 206 -16.91 16.08 17.74
C GLY A 206 -15.89 14.93 17.65
N ASP A 207 -16.30 13.67 17.82
CA ASP A 207 -15.41 12.52 17.55
C ASP A 207 -15.07 12.41 16.06
N VAL A 208 -13.82 12.05 15.77
CA VAL A 208 -13.34 11.70 14.43
C VAL A 208 -13.52 10.19 14.25
N VAL A 209 -14.28 9.77 13.24
CA VAL A 209 -14.64 8.35 13.05
C VAL A 209 -14.25 7.87 11.66
N THR A 210 -13.41 6.84 11.59
CA THR A 210 -13.10 6.11 10.36
C THR A 210 -13.98 4.86 10.26
N ILE A 211 -14.88 4.84 9.28
CA ILE A 211 -15.63 3.65 8.87
C ILE A 211 -14.78 2.92 7.82
N HIS A 212 -14.61 1.60 7.94
CA HIS A 212 -13.87 0.77 6.99
C HIS A 212 -14.58 -0.57 6.79
N MET A 213 -14.83 -0.96 5.53
CA MET A 213 -15.58 -2.17 5.17
C MET A 213 -15.30 -2.62 3.74
N GLY A 214 -15.69 -3.84 3.38
CA GLY A 214 -15.50 -4.37 2.03
C GLY A 214 -16.34 -5.60 1.70
N CYS A 215 -16.64 -5.79 0.42
CA CYS A 215 -17.29 -6.98 -0.12
C CYS A 215 -16.55 -7.58 -1.32
N HIS A 216 -16.94 -8.79 -1.73
CA HIS A 216 -16.45 -9.41 -2.96
C HIS A 216 -17.55 -10.16 -3.71
N ILE A 217 -17.37 -10.27 -5.03
CA ILE A 217 -18.18 -11.10 -5.92
C ILE A 217 -17.21 -11.93 -6.78
N ASP A 218 -17.34 -13.26 -6.79
CA ASP A 218 -16.46 -14.17 -7.56
C ASP A 218 -14.96 -14.04 -7.21
N GLY A 219 -14.68 -13.64 -5.98
CA GLY A 219 -13.34 -13.36 -5.49
C GLY A 219 -12.74 -12.02 -5.91
N TYR A 220 -13.45 -11.20 -6.71
CA TYR A 220 -13.07 -9.83 -7.02
C TYR A 220 -13.50 -8.92 -5.86
N PRO A 221 -12.56 -8.35 -5.07
CA PRO A 221 -12.89 -7.63 -3.86
C PRO A 221 -12.87 -6.12 -4.06
N VAL A 222 -13.74 -5.45 -3.34
CA VAL A 222 -13.71 -4.00 -3.13
C VAL A 222 -13.64 -3.72 -1.64
N THR A 223 -12.88 -2.70 -1.26
CA THR A 223 -12.79 -2.16 0.10
C THR A 223 -12.78 -0.64 0.02
N ALA A 224 -13.30 0.01 1.04
CA ALA A 224 -13.25 1.45 1.18
C ALA A 224 -13.15 1.84 2.66
N ALA A 225 -12.55 2.99 2.91
CA ALA A 225 -12.54 3.64 4.21
C ALA A 225 -12.89 5.12 4.04
N ARG A 226 -13.66 5.67 4.98
CA ARG A 226 -14.06 7.07 5.00
C ARG A 226 -13.93 7.59 6.42
N THR A 227 -13.29 8.75 6.58
CA THR A 227 -13.30 9.48 7.86
C THR A 227 -14.39 10.55 7.83
N VAL A 228 -15.11 10.67 8.95
CA VAL A 228 -16.22 11.60 9.16
C VAL A 228 -16.12 12.23 10.54
N PHE A 229 -16.75 13.38 10.75
CA PHE A 229 -16.95 13.97 12.07
C PHE A 229 -18.35 13.59 12.60
N VAL A 230 -18.43 13.19 13.88
CA VAL A 230 -19.72 13.02 14.56
C VAL A 230 -20.28 14.42 14.87
N PRO A 231 -21.52 14.75 14.44
CA PRO A 231 -22.08 16.08 14.65
C PRO A 231 -22.25 16.38 16.15
N HIS A 232 -22.11 17.64 16.53
CA HIS A 232 -22.45 18.08 17.87
C HIS A 232 -23.96 17.99 18.09
N ASP A 233 -24.37 17.41 19.22
CA ASP A 233 -25.78 17.45 19.63
C ASP A 233 -26.11 18.85 20.15
N VAL A 234 -27.05 19.52 19.48
CA VAL A 234 -27.51 20.88 19.82
C VAL A 234 -28.38 20.88 21.09
N THR A 235 -28.82 19.72 21.55
CA THR A 235 -29.70 19.54 22.72
C THR A 235 -28.97 19.07 23.98
N ALA A 236 -27.84 18.38 23.86
CA ALA A 236 -27.06 17.85 24.98
C ALA A 236 -26.11 18.89 25.61
N ALA A 237 -26.68 19.93 26.21
CA ALA A 237 -25.96 21.12 26.69
C ALA A 237 -24.96 20.92 27.86
N ASN A 238 -24.69 19.68 28.31
CA ASN A 238 -23.93 19.38 29.54
C ASN A 238 -22.96 18.17 29.45
N GLU A 239 -22.73 17.57 28.28
CA GLU A 239 -21.82 16.40 28.15
C GLU A 239 -20.43 16.74 27.59
N GLU A 240 -19.47 15.82 27.79
CA GLU A 240 -18.05 15.95 27.42
C GLU A 240 -17.82 15.89 25.89
N VAL A 241 -18.23 16.94 25.19
CA VAL A 241 -18.00 17.16 23.75
C VAL A 241 -16.51 17.28 23.45
N ARG A 242 -16.04 16.55 22.42
CA ARG A 242 -14.67 16.72 21.91
C ARG A 242 -14.61 18.00 21.07
N GLN A 243 -13.80 18.97 21.48
CA GLN A 243 -13.47 20.10 20.61
C GLN A 243 -12.53 19.61 19.50
N LEU A 244 -12.89 19.90 18.25
CA LEU A 244 -12.03 19.64 17.09
C LEU A 244 -10.83 20.59 17.14
N THR A 245 -9.65 20.11 16.76
CA THR A 245 -8.42 20.91 16.72
C THR A 245 -8.00 21.19 15.28
N GLN A 246 -7.25 22.28 15.04
CA GLN A 246 -6.66 22.55 13.72
C GLN A 246 -5.87 21.34 13.18
N GLY A 247 -5.11 20.65 14.03
CA GLY A 247 -4.38 19.45 13.67
C GLY A 247 -5.29 18.30 13.22
N ALA A 248 -6.42 18.09 13.90
CA ALA A 248 -7.41 17.09 13.51
C ALA A 248 -8.06 17.43 12.16
N SER A 249 -8.47 18.69 11.94
CA SER A 249 -8.97 19.16 10.65
C SER A 249 -7.93 18.97 9.53
N ASN A 250 -6.68 19.37 9.77
CA ASN A 250 -5.57 19.20 8.85
C ASN A 250 -5.30 17.73 8.51
N ALA A 251 -5.38 16.81 9.48
CA ALA A 251 -5.16 15.38 9.23
C ALA A 251 -6.27 14.75 8.39
N VAL A 252 -7.53 15.15 8.63
CA VAL A 252 -8.68 14.72 7.82
C VAL A 252 -8.58 15.26 6.39
N GLU A 253 -8.23 16.53 6.23
CA GLU A 253 -8.08 17.15 4.92
C GLU A 253 -6.87 16.58 4.15
N ALA A 254 -5.73 16.38 4.81
CA ALA A 254 -4.57 15.72 4.22
C ALA A 254 -4.90 14.32 3.71
N ALA A 255 -5.67 13.52 4.46
CA ALA A 255 -6.10 12.20 4.03
C ALA A 255 -7.07 12.24 2.82
N ARG A 256 -7.99 13.22 2.81
CA ARG A 256 -8.93 13.47 1.69
C ARG A 256 -8.21 13.88 0.41
N VAL A 257 -7.32 14.87 0.52
CA VAL A 257 -6.53 15.46 -0.58
C VAL A 257 -5.51 14.47 -1.13
N ALA A 258 -4.83 13.73 -0.24
CA ALA A 258 -3.88 12.69 -0.65
C ALA A 258 -4.60 11.60 -1.46
N LEU A 259 -5.75 11.09 -1.00
CA LEU A 259 -6.46 10.06 -1.75
C LEU A 259 -6.97 10.58 -3.11
N HIS A 260 -7.49 11.81 -3.19
CA HIS A 260 -7.81 12.43 -4.49
C HIS A 260 -6.58 12.43 -5.40
N GLY A 261 -5.48 13.07 -5.01
CA GLY A 261 -4.29 13.14 -5.88
C GLY A 261 -3.68 11.77 -6.22
N MET A 262 -3.78 10.77 -5.32
CA MET A 262 -3.45 9.37 -5.64
C MET A 262 -4.33 8.80 -6.76
N ILE A 263 -5.64 9.08 -6.77
CA ILE A 263 -6.57 8.67 -7.83
C ILE A 263 -6.23 9.36 -9.16
N HIS A 264 -5.82 10.63 -9.14
CA HIS A 264 -5.40 11.37 -10.33
C HIS A 264 -4.08 10.86 -10.91
N LEU A 265 -3.06 10.61 -10.06
CA LEU A 265 -1.74 10.14 -10.48
C LEU A 265 -1.71 8.67 -10.97
N LEU A 266 -2.73 7.85 -10.70
CA LEU A 266 -2.70 6.38 -10.91
C LEU A 266 -2.86 5.96 -12.39
N GLN A 267 -1.95 6.42 -13.25
CA GLN A 267 -1.93 6.14 -14.69
C GLN A 267 -0.86 5.10 -15.08
N PRO A 268 -1.07 4.30 -16.15
CA PRO A 268 -0.08 3.36 -16.65
C PRO A 268 1.25 4.05 -16.97
N GLY A 269 2.34 3.57 -16.39
CA GLY A 269 3.67 4.18 -16.50
C GLY A 269 4.11 5.01 -15.28
N MET A 270 3.19 5.40 -14.38
CA MET A 270 3.54 6.08 -13.13
C MET A 270 4.33 5.15 -12.19
N LEU A 271 5.30 5.69 -11.43
CA LEU A 271 6.03 4.94 -10.41
C LEU A 271 5.34 5.09 -9.05
N ASN A 272 5.24 4.00 -8.28
CA ASN A 272 4.69 4.04 -6.91
C ASN A 272 5.44 5.00 -5.97
N ALA A 273 6.74 5.21 -6.19
CA ALA A 273 7.55 6.18 -5.44
C ALA A 273 7.10 7.64 -5.69
N ASP A 274 6.69 8.00 -6.90
CA ASP A 274 6.23 9.37 -7.24
C ASP A 274 4.91 9.68 -6.53
N ILE A 275 4.02 8.69 -6.45
CA ILE A 275 2.77 8.77 -5.67
C ILE A 275 3.08 8.85 -4.16
N THR A 276 4.07 8.09 -3.68
CA THR A 276 4.54 8.18 -2.28
C THR A 276 5.07 9.58 -1.95
N ASP A 277 5.80 10.21 -2.88
CA ASP A 277 6.28 11.59 -2.72
C ASP A 277 5.16 12.63 -2.76
N PHE A 278 4.09 12.40 -3.52
CA PHE A 278 2.91 13.24 -3.47
C PHE A 278 2.22 13.17 -2.09
N ILE A 279 2.00 11.97 -1.54
CA ILE A 279 1.42 11.80 -0.19
C ILE A 279 2.28 12.52 0.86
N HIS A 280 3.61 12.40 0.75
CA HIS A 280 4.55 13.10 1.65
C HIS A 280 4.50 14.64 1.51
N ARG A 281 4.32 15.19 0.30
CA ARG A 281 4.10 16.64 0.11
C ARG A 281 2.79 17.11 0.75
N VAL A 282 1.69 16.37 0.57
CA VAL A 282 0.39 16.70 1.20
C VAL A 282 0.51 16.69 2.73
N GLY A 283 1.14 15.67 3.31
CA GLY A 283 1.37 15.60 4.76
C GLY A 283 2.16 16.78 5.31
N ASN A 284 3.28 17.11 4.66
CA ASN A 284 4.11 18.25 5.04
C ASN A 284 3.37 19.59 4.93
N TYR A 285 2.56 19.79 3.88
CA TYR A 285 1.81 21.03 3.68
C TYR A 285 0.78 21.27 4.81
N PHE A 286 0.12 20.21 5.27
CA PHE A 286 -0.85 20.28 6.37
C PHE A 286 -0.21 20.10 7.77
N GLU A 287 1.12 20.02 7.85
CA GLU A 287 1.91 19.80 9.08
C GLU A 287 1.61 18.48 9.83
N VAL A 288 1.07 17.47 9.13
CA VAL A 288 0.59 16.19 9.70
C VAL A 288 1.41 14.98 9.28
N GLN A 289 1.45 13.97 10.14
CA GLN A 289 2.30 12.80 9.95
C GLN A 289 1.56 11.66 9.23
N GLY A 290 2.03 11.32 8.02
CA GLY A 290 1.59 10.11 7.32
C GLY A 290 2.01 8.87 8.12
N LEU A 291 1.02 8.00 8.42
CA LEU A 291 1.17 6.88 9.36
C LEU A 291 1.95 5.70 8.78
N GLU A 292 2.72 5.03 9.63
CA GLU A 292 3.52 3.87 9.20
C GLU A 292 2.68 2.62 8.91
N GLY A 293 3.19 1.74 8.06
CA GLY A 293 2.57 0.46 7.73
C GLY A 293 1.30 0.52 6.87
N VAL A 294 0.73 1.71 6.61
CA VAL A 294 -0.42 1.88 5.71
C VAL A 294 0.02 1.73 4.25
N LEU A 295 -0.62 0.79 3.55
CA LEU A 295 -0.26 0.35 2.21
C LEU A 295 -1.48 0.33 1.29
N SER A 296 -1.39 1.05 0.18
CA SER A 296 -2.20 0.75 -1.01
C SER A 296 -1.64 -0.50 -1.69
N ASN A 297 -2.51 -1.36 -2.23
CA ASN A 297 -2.13 -2.64 -2.84
C ASN A 297 -2.77 -2.80 -4.22
N ARG A 298 -2.05 -3.43 -5.17
CA ARG A 298 -2.69 -4.01 -6.35
C ARG A 298 -3.58 -5.16 -5.92
N THR A 299 -4.81 -5.15 -6.42
CA THR A 299 -5.90 -6.03 -6.02
C THR A 299 -6.34 -6.89 -7.20
N LYS A 300 -6.51 -8.20 -6.97
CA LYS A 300 -6.85 -9.20 -7.99
C LYS A 300 -7.85 -10.22 -7.42
N ARG A 301 -8.36 -11.11 -8.27
CA ARG A 301 -9.22 -12.22 -7.86
C ARG A 301 -8.54 -13.07 -6.78
N TRP A 302 -9.17 -13.17 -5.60
CA TRP A 302 -8.65 -13.87 -4.41
C TRP A 302 -7.32 -13.34 -3.84
N VAL A 303 -6.83 -12.17 -4.28
CA VAL A 303 -5.62 -11.52 -3.77
C VAL A 303 -5.89 -10.03 -3.53
N PRO A 304 -6.33 -9.61 -2.33
CA PRO A 304 -6.53 -8.21 -2.02
C PRO A 304 -5.20 -7.47 -1.83
N ASP A 305 -4.19 -8.12 -1.23
CA ASP A 305 -2.90 -7.53 -0.87
C ASP A 305 -1.74 -8.00 -1.80
N GLY A 306 -1.83 -7.75 -3.12
CA GLY A 306 -0.82 -8.20 -4.10
C GLY A 306 0.62 -7.69 -3.85
N MET A 307 1.61 -8.22 -4.58
CA MET A 307 3.03 -7.85 -4.39
C MET A 307 3.39 -6.39 -4.71
N GLU A 308 2.54 -5.69 -5.46
CA GLU A 308 2.75 -4.31 -5.93
C GLU A 308 1.98 -3.36 -5.01
N CYS A 309 2.66 -2.36 -4.45
CA CYS A 309 2.14 -1.51 -3.38
C CYS A 309 2.60 -0.06 -3.51
N ILE A 310 1.82 0.87 -2.96
CA ILE A 310 2.23 2.26 -2.68
C ILE A 310 2.19 2.42 -1.16
N ILE A 311 3.19 3.06 -0.56
CA ILE A 311 3.29 3.26 0.89
C ILE A 311 2.87 4.69 1.25
N THR A 312 2.19 4.87 2.39
CA THR A 312 1.75 6.21 2.84
C THR A 312 2.91 7.14 3.21
N ARG A 313 4.05 6.59 3.65
CA ARG A 313 5.23 7.37 4.04
C ARG A 313 6.50 6.70 3.55
N ARG A 314 7.45 7.46 3.01
CA ARG A 314 8.83 6.96 2.84
C ARG A 314 9.43 6.58 4.19
N VAL A 315 10.23 5.53 4.17
CA VAL A 315 10.86 4.95 5.35
C VAL A 315 12.09 5.77 5.75
N SER A 316 12.22 6.12 7.03
CA SER A 316 13.43 6.80 7.54
C SER A 316 14.61 5.82 7.61
N ALA A 317 15.83 6.35 7.70
CA ALA A 317 17.04 5.54 7.86
C ALA A 317 17.07 4.73 9.18
N GLU A 318 16.16 5.01 10.11
CA GLU A 318 16.01 4.35 11.41
C GLU A 318 15.23 3.03 11.29
N ASP A 319 14.30 2.95 10.33
CA ASP A 319 13.32 1.87 10.19
C ASP A 319 13.34 1.18 8.80
N PRO A 320 14.50 1.00 8.13
CA PRO A 320 14.61 0.62 6.69
C PRO A 320 13.90 -0.70 6.33
N HIS A 321 13.57 -1.49 7.34
CA HIS A 321 12.74 -2.68 7.20
C HIS A 321 11.32 -2.43 6.71
N GLN A 322 10.77 -1.21 6.69
CA GLN A 322 9.36 -1.00 6.34
C GLN A 322 9.05 -0.91 4.83
N ASP A 323 10.08 -0.84 3.98
CA ASP A 323 9.95 -0.32 2.61
C ASP A 323 9.27 -1.28 1.62
N VAL A 324 8.66 -0.70 0.58
CA VAL A 324 8.05 -1.42 -0.55
C VAL A 324 9.02 -1.51 -1.73
N ALA A 325 8.77 -2.41 -2.67
CA ALA A 325 9.54 -2.47 -3.90
C ALA A 325 9.03 -1.42 -4.90
N ASP A 326 9.93 -0.74 -5.61
CA ASP A 326 9.57 0.04 -6.80
C ASP A 326 8.71 -0.81 -7.77
N CYS A 327 7.56 -0.27 -8.16
CA CYS A 327 6.71 -0.86 -9.19
C CYS A 327 6.02 0.22 -10.02
N THR A 328 5.95 -0.02 -11.33
CA THR A 328 5.23 0.84 -12.28
C THR A 328 3.76 0.42 -12.32
N ILE A 329 2.85 1.38 -12.24
CA ILE A 329 1.42 1.16 -12.43
C ILE A 329 1.18 0.66 -13.87
N GLY A 330 0.39 -0.40 -14.02
CA GLY A 330 0.10 -1.01 -15.31
C GLY A 330 -1.35 -0.83 -15.74
N ALA A 331 -1.59 -0.96 -17.04
CA ALA A 331 -2.95 -0.95 -17.57
C ALA A 331 -3.72 -2.24 -17.23
N ASN A 332 -5.04 -2.11 -17.17
CA ASN A 332 -6.01 -3.16 -16.86
C ASN A 332 -5.85 -3.79 -15.47
N GLN A 333 -5.38 -3.00 -14.50
CA GLN A 333 -5.21 -3.37 -13.09
C GLN A 333 -6.38 -2.86 -12.22
N VAL A 334 -6.57 -3.46 -11.05
CA VAL A 334 -7.36 -2.89 -9.96
C VAL A 334 -6.43 -2.64 -8.77
N TRP A 335 -6.66 -1.54 -8.06
CA TRP A 335 -5.89 -1.12 -6.89
C TRP A 335 -6.83 -0.77 -5.76
N THR A 336 -6.51 -1.23 -4.56
CA THR A 336 -7.04 -0.68 -3.32
C THR A 336 -6.06 0.42 -2.89
N LEU A 337 -6.47 1.67 -3.05
CA LEU A 337 -5.77 2.85 -2.55
C LEU A 337 -6.15 3.05 -1.08
N ASP A 338 -5.17 3.35 -0.24
CA ASP A 338 -5.31 3.54 1.20
C ASP A 338 -4.25 4.52 1.71
N VAL A 339 -4.67 5.52 2.48
CA VAL A 339 -3.82 6.56 3.04
C VAL A 339 -4.37 7.04 4.38
N ALA A 340 -3.48 7.27 5.35
CA ALA A 340 -3.86 7.77 6.67
C ALA A 340 -2.82 8.73 7.28
N PHE A 341 -3.32 9.75 7.98
CA PHE A 341 -2.55 10.79 8.66
C PHE A 341 -2.92 10.89 10.14
N THR A 342 -2.05 11.53 10.93
CA THR A 342 -2.32 11.92 12.31
C THR A 342 -1.76 13.32 12.59
N ASP A 343 -2.40 14.02 13.52
CA ASP A 343 -1.91 15.26 14.14
C ASP A 343 -0.86 15.01 15.24
N HIS A 344 -0.65 13.75 15.64
CA HIS A 344 0.39 13.40 16.60
C HIS A 344 1.79 13.53 15.98
N PRO A 345 2.78 14.17 16.66
CA PRO A 345 4.13 14.38 16.11
C PRO A 345 4.91 13.10 15.75
N SER A 346 4.48 11.93 16.24
CA SER A 346 5.05 10.64 15.84
C SER A 346 4.07 9.85 14.97
N TYR A 347 4.56 9.44 13.80
CA TYR A 347 3.89 8.58 12.82
C TYR A 347 3.73 7.10 13.25
N LYS A 348 4.17 6.76 14.47
CA LYS A 348 4.25 5.38 14.97
C LYS A 348 2.88 4.80 15.36
N VAL A 349 2.63 3.55 14.96
CA VAL A 349 1.40 2.81 15.31
C VAL A 349 1.72 1.61 16.20
N SER A 350 0.81 1.30 17.11
CA SER A 350 0.94 0.23 18.08
C SER A 350 -0.36 -0.59 18.16
N PRO A 351 -0.31 -1.89 18.47
CA PRO A 351 -1.50 -2.62 18.88
C PRO A 351 -2.17 -1.95 20.09
N ALA A 352 -3.49 -1.84 20.07
CA ALA A 352 -4.26 -1.44 21.25
C ALA A 352 -4.37 -2.60 22.25
N ASP A 353 -4.47 -2.26 23.53
CA ASP A 353 -4.71 -3.23 24.60
C ASP A 353 -6.17 -3.68 24.53
N GLY A 354 -6.44 -4.82 23.87
CA GLY A 354 -7.81 -5.29 23.66
C GLY A 354 -7.91 -6.64 22.93
N VAL A 355 -9.12 -7.15 22.81
CA VAL A 355 -9.40 -8.41 22.11
C VAL A 355 -9.31 -8.18 20.60
N THR A 356 -8.50 -8.98 19.91
CA THR A 356 -8.54 -9.02 18.44
C THR A 356 -9.76 -9.84 18.00
N THR A 357 -10.63 -9.23 17.20
CA THR A 357 -11.88 -9.84 16.72
C THR A 357 -11.83 -10.22 15.24
N ILE A 358 -11.02 -9.50 14.45
CA ILE A 358 -10.79 -9.72 13.03
C ILE A 358 -9.54 -10.59 12.79
N TYR A 359 -9.66 -11.56 11.89
CA TYR A 359 -8.63 -12.51 11.55
C TYR A 359 -8.55 -12.72 10.03
N ARG A 360 -7.41 -13.16 9.52
CA ARG A 360 -7.21 -13.48 8.10
C ARG A 360 -6.56 -14.86 7.97
N ARG A 361 -7.10 -15.71 7.08
CA ARG A 361 -6.50 -17.01 6.76
C ARG A 361 -5.31 -16.84 5.81
N ASN A 362 -4.22 -17.50 6.16
CA ASN A 362 -3.03 -17.66 5.33
C ASN A 362 -3.05 -18.96 4.56
N GLU A 363 -2.22 -19.02 3.52
CA GLU A 363 -2.08 -20.18 2.63
C GLU A 363 -0.99 -21.14 3.13
N VAL A 364 -0.97 -21.35 4.45
CA VAL A 364 -0.09 -22.30 5.15
C VAL A 364 -0.87 -23.59 5.41
N GLU A 365 -0.26 -24.74 5.12
CA GLU A 365 -0.87 -26.05 5.39
C GLU A 365 -0.89 -26.33 6.91
N PHE A 366 -2.08 -26.66 7.44
CA PHE A 366 -2.27 -26.91 8.87
C PHE A 366 -1.80 -28.31 9.26
N GLN A 367 -0.54 -28.42 9.63
CA GLN A 367 0.10 -29.66 10.05
C GLN A 367 -0.40 -30.06 11.46
N SER A 368 -1.43 -30.91 11.50
CA SER A 368 -2.04 -31.35 12.75
C SER A 368 -2.43 -32.82 12.74
N ASP A 369 -2.48 -33.40 13.94
CA ASP A 369 -3.02 -34.73 14.19
C ASP A 369 -4.55 -34.75 13.98
N ALA A 370 -5.07 -35.80 13.33
CA ALA A 370 -6.50 -35.97 13.04
C ALA A 370 -7.42 -35.98 14.29
N ARG A 371 -6.85 -36.07 15.50
CA ARG A 371 -7.55 -35.86 16.78
C ARG A 371 -8.20 -34.48 16.89
N VAL A 372 -7.69 -33.43 16.24
CA VAL A 372 -8.16 -32.04 16.40
C VAL A 372 -9.35 -31.69 15.48
N ARG A 373 -10.35 -32.57 15.41
CA ARG A 373 -11.51 -32.48 14.48
C ARG A 373 -12.27 -31.15 14.53
N SER A 374 -12.41 -30.54 15.71
CA SER A 374 -13.08 -29.25 15.87
C SER A 374 -12.35 -28.09 15.19
N VAL A 375 -11.02 -28.09 15.22
CA VAL A 375 -10.20 -27.07 14.58
C VAL A 375 -10.14 -27.28 13.07
N LEU A 376 -10.14 -28.54 12.62
CA LEU A 376 -10.31 -28.87 11.20
C LEU A 376 -11.66 -28.41 10.66
N ALA A 377 -12.75 -28.59 11.42
CA ALA A 377 -14.09 -28.10 11.04
C ALA A 377 -14.14 -26.57 10.94
N SER A 378 -13.62 -25.83 11.92
CA SER A 378 -13.54 -24.36 11.83
C SER A 378 -12.60 -23.88 10.71
N LEU A 379 -11.49 -24.58 10.44
CA LEU A 379 -10.62 -24.24 9.32
C LEU A 379 -11.31 -24.49 7.97
N GLN A 380 -12.11 -25.55 7.84
CA GLN A 380 -12.94 -25.81 6.67
C GLN A 380 -14.00 -24.71 6.51
N GLU A 381 -14.72 -24.36 7.57
CA GLU A 381 -15.71 -23.26 7.56
C GLU A 381 -15.10 -21.93 7.10
N ILE A 382 -13.96 -21.54 7.68
CA ILE A 382 -13.22 -20.32 7.32
C ILE A 382 -12.76 -20.39 5.86
N THR A 383 -12.30 -21.55 5.40
CA THR A 383 -11.91 -21.78 4.00
C THR A 383 -13.10 -21.60 3.06
N GLU A 384 -14.22 -22.26 3.33
CA GLU A 384 -15.38 -22.25 2.42
C GLU A 384 -16.09 -20.88 2.40
N LYS A 385 -16.29 -20.24 3.55
CA LYS A 385 -17.03 -18.97 3.68
C LYS A 385 -16.21 -17.73 3.35
N HIS A 386 -14.95 -17.68 3.80
CA HIS A 386 -14.11 -16.48 3.72
C HIS A 386 -12.88 -16.64 2.83
N GLN A 387 -12.48 -17.88 2.51
CA GLN A 387 -11.30 -18.27 1.71
C GLN A 387 -9.97 -17.74 2.27
N CYS A 388 -9.78 -16.44 2.08
CA CYS A 388 -8.53 -15.70 2.16
C CYS A 388 -8.77 -14.21 2.47
N PHE A 389 -10.02 -13.80 2.68
CA PHE A 389 -10.39 -12.46 3.14
C PHE A 389 -10.37 -12.39 4.68
N PRO A 390 -10.14 -11.21 5.25
CA PRO A 390 -10.49 -10.90 6.64
C PRO A 390 -11.91 -11.33 7.02
N PHE A 391 -12.07 -11.86 8.22
CA PHE A 391 -13.35 -12.24 8.81
C PHE A 391 -13.37 -11.91 10.30
N SER A 392 -14.55 -11.60 10.85
CA SER A 392 -14.76 -11.47 12.29
C SER A 392 -15.25 -12.81 12.86
N LEU A 393 -14.92 -13.12 14.11
CA LEU A 393 -15.40 -14.32 14.79
C LEU A 393 -16.93 -14.41 14.83
N LYS A 394 -17.66 -13.29 14.72
CA LYS A 394 -19.14 -13.26 14.67
C LYS A 394 -19.73 -13.88 13.40
N HIS A 395 -18.94 -14.07 12.34
CA HIS A 395 -19.40 -14.64 11.06
C HIS A 395 -19.27 -16.18 10.96
N LEU A 396 -18.84 -16.82 12.05
CA LEU A 396 -18.69 -18.27 12.16
C LEU A 396 -19.80 -18.86 13.04
N GLU A 397 -20.28 -20.06 12.71
CA GLU A 397 -21.45 -20.72 13.32
C GLU A 397 -21.35 -20.96 14.83
N ASN A 398 -20.13 -20.96 15.38
CA ASN A 398 -19.91 -21.02 16.81
C ASN A 398 -18.70 -20.18 17.22
N PRO A 399 -18.88 -18.88 17.53
CA PRO A 399 -17.78 -17.97 17.84
C PRO A 399 -16.88 -18.44 18.99
N LEU A 400 -17.44 -19.15 19.99
CA LEU A 400 -16.68 -19.70 21.11
C LEU A 400 -15.73 -20.83 20.70
N LYS A 401 -16.20 -21.81 19.92
CA LYS A 401 -15.34 -22.87 19.35
C LYS A 401 -14.34 -22.27 18.35
N ALA A 402 -14.78 -21.33 17.52
CA ALA A 402 -13.93 -20.63 16.56
C ALA A 402 -12.78 -19.89 17.27
N ARG A 403 -13.02 -19.20 18.39
CA ARG A 403 -11.99 -18.54 19.19
C ARG A 403 -10.90 -19.52 19.65
N MET A 404 -11.28 -20.73 20.08
CA MET A 404 -10.33 -21.79 20.44
C MET A 404 -9.55 -22.30 19.22
N ALA A 405 -10.23 -22.51 18.09
CA ALA A 405 -9.61 -22.97 16.85
C ALA A 405 -8.60 -21.95 16.29
N VAL A 406 -8.99 -20.68 16.21
CA VAL A 406 -8.13 -19.56 15.79
C VAL A 406 -6.91 -19.42 16.70
N ALA A 407 -7.06 -19.58 18.02
CA ALA A 407 -5.93 -19.57 18.95
C ALA A 407 -4.91 -20.69 18.70
N MET A 408 -5.33 -21.85 18.17
CA MET A 408 -4.42 -22.92 17.73
C MET A 408 -3.84 -22.65 16.33
N LEU A 409 -4.68 -22.27 15.36
CA LEU A 409 -4.28 -22.01 13.97
C LEU A 409 -3.26 -20.88 13.87
N ARG A 410 -3.37 -19.86 14.72
CA ARG A 410 -2.38 -18.78 14.87
C ARG A 410 -1.00 -19.27 15.32
N ARG A 411 -0.91 -20.30 16.16
CA ARG A 411 0.38 -20.89 16.59
C ARG A 411 1.14 -21.59 15.46
N GLN A 412 0.46 -21.91 14.35
CA GLN A 412 1.06 -22.47 13.14
C GLN A 412 1.12 -21.47 11.96
N GLY A 413 0.76 -20.19 12.17
CA GLY A 413 0.74 -19.18 11.10
C GLY A 413 -0.34 -19.37 10.03
N VAL A 414 -1.31 -20.27 10.26
CA VAL A 414 -2.42 -20.55 9.34
C VAL A 414 -3.49 -19.45 9.39
N ILE A 415 -3.56 -18.72 10.50
CA ILE A 415 -4.43 -17.54 10.67
C ILE A 415 -3.66 -16.43 11.37
N ASP A 416 -3.61 -15.26 10.74
CA ASP A 416 -3.04 -14.05 11.33
C ASP A 416 -4.13 -13.21 12.04
N PRO A 417 -3.81 -12.61 13.20
CA PRO A 417 -4.66 -11.62 13.87
C PRO A 417 -4.54 -10.27 13.15
N LEU A 418 -5.68 -9.61 12.89
CA LEU A 418 -5.70 -8.22 12.48
C LEU A 418 -6.07 -7.36 13.70
N SER A 419 -5.06 -7.12 14.55
CA SER A 419 -5.21 -6.37 15.80
C SER A 419 -5.71 -4.94 15.55
N VAL A 420 -6.48 -4.41 16.49
CA VAL A 420 -6.77 -2.97 16.58
C VAL A 420 -5.45 -2.21 16.67
N LEU A 421 -5.23 -1.22 15.80
CA LEU A 421 -4.05 -0.36 15.82
C LEU A 421 -4.40 1.05 16.28
N ARG A 422 -3.50 1.68 17.03
CA ARG A 422 -3.63 3.04 17.55
C ARG A 422 -2.31 3.81 17.51
N ILE A 423 -2.41 5.13 17.48
CA ILE A 423 -1.30 6.04 17.84
C ILE A 423 -1.16 6.14 19.36
N LYS A 424 -0.14 6.87 19.83
CA LYS A 424 0.02 7.24 21.24
C LYS A 424 -0.72 8.57 21.51
N GLY A 425 -1.45 8.63 22.62
CA GLY A 425 -2.18 9.82 23.05
C GLY A 425 -3.63 9.85 22.52
N ASP A 426 -4.56 9.98 23.44
CA ASP A 426 -6.02 10.04 23.26
C ASP A 426 -6.53 11.39 22.71
N ARG A 427 -5.83 12.47 23.07
CA ARG A 427 -6.05 13.84 22.58
C ARG A 427 -5.77 14.03 21.08
N HIS A 428 -5.05 13.09 20.45
CA HIS A 428 -4.79 13.09 19.01
C HIS A 428 -5.81 12.22 18.27
N ILE A 429 -5.80 12.30 16.94
CA ILE A 429 -6.65 11.51 16.06
C ILE A 429 -5.84 10.87 14.93
N THR A 430 -6.45 9.87 14.29
CA THR A 430 -6.05 9.37 12.99
C THR A 430 -7.18 9.62 12.01
N ALA A 431 -6.83 9.95 10.78
CA ALA A 431 -7.79 10.11 9.69
C ALA A 431 -7.32 9.29 8.49
N ARG A 432 -8.23 8.49 7.94
CA ARG A 432 -7.96 7.53 6.87
C ARG A 432 -9.04 7.57 5.80
N PHE A 433 -8.62 7.56 4.54
CA PHE A 433 -9.51 7.34 3.40
C PHE A 433 -8.94 6.23 2.51
N SER A 434 -9.83 5.40 1.95
CA SER A 434 -9.46 4.31 1.04
C SER A 434 -10.52 4.14 -0.04
N ALA A 435 -10.07 3.92 -1.27
CA ALA A 435 -10.88 3.70 -2.46
C ALA A 435 -10.41 2.45 -3.21
N THR A 436 -11.33 1.69 -3.80
CA THR A 436 -10.95 0.69 -4.82
C THR A 436 -11.13 1.28 -6.20
N VAL A 437 -10.11 1.19 -7.06
CA VAL A 437 -10.08 1.85 -8.37
C VAL A 437 -9.59 0.91 -9.47
N ALA A 438 -10.13 1.10 -10.68
CA ALA A 438 -9.79 0.35 -11.88
C ALA A 438 -8.99 1.22 -12.85
N VAL A 439 -7.75 0.82 -13.14
CA VAL A 439 -6.84 1.48 -14.08
C VAL A 439 -6.93 0.79 -15.43
N SER A 440 -7.65 1.38 -16.39
CA SER A 440 -7.70 0.88 -17.77
C SER A 440 -6.56 1.44 -18.62
N GLU A 441 -6.47 1.06 -19.89
CA GLU A 441 -5.55 1.72 -20.86
C GLU A 441 -5.90 3.20 -21.14
N ARG A 442 -7.12 3.64 -20.81
CA ARG A 442 -7.66 4.96 -21.22
C ARG A 442 -8.00 5.90 -20.07
N ARG A 443 -8.27 5.37 -18.88
CA ARG A 443 -8.69 6.14 -17.71
C ARG A 443 -8.59 5.37 -16.39
N VAL A 444 -8.53 6.10 -15.29
CA VAL A 444 -8.95 5.62 -13.96
C VAL A 444 -10.47 5.62 -13.87
N THR A 445 -11.03 4.63 -13.19
CA THR A 445 -12.44 4.57 -12.78
C THR A 445 -12.50 4.16 -11.32
N VAL A 446 -12.96 5.05 -10.44
CA VAL A 446 -13.25 4.68 -9.05
C VAL A 446 -14.42 3.69 -9.04
N LEU A 447 -14.28 2.61 -8.25
CA LEU A 447 -15.29 1.55 -8.10
C LEU A 447 -16.08 1.75 -6.81
N CYS A 448 -15.43 2.23 -5.75
CA CYS A 448 -16.01 2.64 -4.47
C CYS A 448 -15.04 3.52 -3.68
N GLY A 449 -15.53 4.21 -2.66
CA GLY A 449 -14.71 4.94 -1.69
C GLY A 449 -14.15 6.27 -2.18
N LEU A 450 -14.78 6.92 -3.16
CA LEU A 450 -14.39 8.27 -3.58
C LEU A 450 -14.47 9.22 -2.35
N PRO A 451 -13.39 9.94 -2.01
CA PRO A 451 -13.44 10.94 -0.94
C PRO A 451 -14.32 12.14 -1.36
N PRO A 452 -14.94 12.87 -0.41
CA PRO A 452 -15.75 14.05 -0.71
C PRO A 452 -15.01 15.07 -1.58
N ALA A 453 -15.71 15.69 -2.55
CA ALA A 453 -15.12 16.66 -3.48
C ALA A 453 -14.68 17.96 -2.77
N GLU A 454 -15.52 18.45 -1.87
CA GLU A 454 -15.21 19.54 -0.94
C GLU A 454 -14.58 19.01 0.36
N PRO A 455 -13.89 19.87 1.15
CA PRO A 455 -13.54 19.58 2.54
C PRO A 455 -14.77 19.21 3.38
N LEU A 456 -14.56 18.49 4.48
CA LEU A 456 -15.62 18.30 5.48
C LEU A 456 -15.90 19.63 6.21
N VAL A 457 -17.17 19.84 6.58
CA VAL A 457 -17.58 21.02 7.34
C VAL A 457 -16.99 20.98 8.75
N VAL A 458 -16.31 22.06 9.12
CA VAL A 458 -15.67 22.27 10.44
C VAL A 458 -15.91 23.73 10.90
N PRO A 459 -15.77 24.04 12.19
CA PRO A 459 -15.77 25.42 12.69
C PRO A 459 -14.70 26.28 12.02
N ASP A 460 -14.97 27.59 11.88
CA ASP A 460 -14.12 28.51 11.12
C ASP A 460 -12.72 28.72 11.73
N ASP A 461 -12.60 28.58 13.05
CA ASP A 461 -11.36 28.69 13.83
C ASP A 461 -10.43 27.48 13.67
N VAL A 462 -10.91 26.37 13.10
CA VAL A 462 -10.12 25.16 12.81
C VAL A 462 -10.23 24.73 11.33
N ARG A 463 -10.51 25.67 10.43
CA ARG A 463 -10.61 25.41 8.99
C ARG A 463 -9.22 25.07 8.39
N PRO A 464 -9.06 24.02 7.56
CA PRO A 464 -7.81 23.74 6.88
C PRO A 464 -7.37 24.89 5.94
N PRO A 465 -6.05 25.11 5.76
CA PRO A 465 -5.55 26.12 4.84
C PRO A 465 -5.83 25.77 3.36
N PRO A 466 -5.96 26.77 2.47
CA PRO A 466 -6.32 26.55 1.06
C PRO A 466 -5.16 25.94 0.26
N LEU A 467 -5.47 24.92 -0.56
CA LEU A 467 -4.48 24.11 -1.27
C LEU A 467 -3.46 24.93 -2.08
N PRO A 468 -2.16 24.58 -2.06
CA PRO A 468 -1.15 25.22 -2.89
C PRO A 468 -1.24 24.76 -4.35
N ASP A 469 -0.74 25.60 -5.26
CA ASP A 469 -0.83 25.38 -6.70
C ASP A 469 -0.29 24.01 -7.18
N ASP A 470 0.77 23.47 -6.56
CA ASP A 470 1.35 22.18 -6.98
C ASP A 470 0.47 20.97 -6.62
N ILE A 471 -0.24 21.04 -5.50
CA ILE A 471 -1.22 20.03 -5.09
C ILE A 471 -2.51 20.22 -5.90
N ALA A 472 -2.99 21.46 -6.04
CA ALA A 472 -4.18 21.78 -6.82
C ALA A 472 -4.03 21.38 -8.30
N ALA A 473 -2.85 21.53 -8.89
CA ALA A 473 -2.56 21.10 -10.25
C ALA A 473 -2.73 19.57 -10.43
N VAL A 474 -2.26 18.75 -9.47
CA VAL A 474 -2.45 17.29 -9.52
C VAL A 474 -3.93 16.92 -9.43
N LEU A 475 -4.69 17.58 -8.54
CA LEU A 475 -6.15 17.38 -8.41
C LEU A 475 -6.93 17.88 -9.64
N SER A 476 -6.32 18.70 -10.50
CA SER A 476 -6.89 19.17 -11.76
C SER A 476 -6.66 18.22 -12.95
N GLU A 477 -5.77 17.22 -12.83
CA GLU A 477 -5.45 16.33 -13.96
C GLU A 477 -6.67 15.48 -14.38
N PRO A 478 -6.92 15.29 -15.69
CA PRO A 478 -8.06 14.48 -16.12
C PRO A 478 -7.84 13.00 -15.79
N LEU A 479 -8.82 12.37 -15.12
CA LEU A 479 -8.82 10.91 -14.90
C LEU A 479 -8.85 10.09 -16.21
N VAL A 480 -9.02 10.73 -17.37
CA VAL A 480 -8.89 10.16 -18.71
C VAL A 480 -7.51 10.51 -19.25
N PHE A 481 -6.70 9.49 -19.54
CA PHE A 481 -5.33 9.65 -19.96
C PHE A 481 -5.25 10.22 -21.39
N ALA A 482 -4.31 11.14 -21.62
CA ALA A 482 -3.99 11.57 -22.97
C ALA A 482 -3.50 10.37 -23.80
N LYS A 483 -3.90 10.27 -25.08
CA LYS A 483 -3.44 9.18 -25.94
C LYS A 483 -1.91 9.16 -26.01
N GLY A 484 -1.30 8.02 -25.67
CA GLY A 484 0.14 7.82 -25.85
C GLY A 484 0.52 7.81 -27.32
N GLY A 485 1.07 8.93 -27.83
CA GLY A 485 1.57 9.06 -29.19
C GLY A 485 1.67 10.51 -29.65
N GLU A 486 0.51 11.15 -29.85
CA GLU A 486 0.34 12.40 -30.62
C GLU A 486 1.30 13.52 -30.13
N LYS A 487 1.24 13.93 -28.86
CA LYS A 487 2.08 15.03 -28.31
C LYS A 487 3.60 14.78 -28.28
N GLN A 488 4.07 13.55 -28.48
CA GLN A 488 5.51 13.25 -28.67
C GLN A 488 5.91 13.08 -30.14
N GLN A 489 4.97 12.75 -31.02
CA GLN A 489 5.19 12.77 -32.46
C GLN A 489 5.16 14.20 -33.00
N GLU A 490 4.20 15.03 -32.59
CA GLU A 490 4.17 16.48 -32.91
C GLU A 490 5.49 17.16 -32.51
N LYS A 491 5.94 17.03 -31.25
CA LYS A 491 7.21 17.62 -30.77
C LYS A 491 8.49 17.01 -31.38
N LYS A 492 8.38 15.94 -32.17
CA LYS A 492 9.46 15.43 -33.03
C LYS A 492 9.33 15.97 -34.46
N ALA A 493 8.14 15.97 -35.03
CA ALA A 493 7.85 16.57 -36.33
C ALA A 493 8.22 18.05 -36.37
N ASP A 494 7.79 18.85 -35.39
CA ASP A 494 8.18 20.27 -35.19
C ASP A 494 9.71 20.47 -35.21
N LYS A 495 10.46 19.51 -34.65
CA LYS A 495 11.92 19.55 -34.56
C LYS A 495 12.62 19.03 -35.82
N GLU A 496 11.99 18.15 -36.59
CA GLU A 496 12.50 17.73 -37.90
C GLU A 496 12.16 18.74 -39.00
N GLU A 497 10.97 19.34 -38.99
CA GLU A 497 10.60 20.43 -39.89
C GLU A 497 11.43 21.69 -39.61
N LYS A 498 11.62 22.09 -38.34
CA LYS A 498 12.54 23.20 -38.04
C LYS A 498 14.00 22.89 -38.38
N LYS A 499 14.42 21.62 -38.41
CA LYS A 499 15.76 21.25 -38.93
C LYS A 499 15.83 21.26 -40.46
N LYS A 500 14.80 20.79 -41.16
CA LYS A 500 14.74 20.79 -42.64
C LYS A 500 14.62 22.22 -43.17
N GLY A 501 13.82 23.06 -42.52
CA GLY A 501 13.70 24.50 -42.82
C GLY A 501 15.01 25.28 -42.59
N LEU A 502 15.76 24.98 -41.51
CA LEU A 502 17.07 25.62 -41.29
C LEU A 502 18.13 25.22 -42.32
N HIS A 503 18.10 23.99 -42.85
CA HIS A 503 18.98 23.60 -43.94
C HIS A 503 18.55 24.22 -45.28
N ALA A 504 17.26 24.21 -45.61
CA ALA A 504 16.76 24.83 -46.85
C ALA A 504 17.01 26.36 -46.92
N ALA A 505 17.15 27.03 -45.77
CA ALA A 505 17.50 28.45 -45.68
C ALA A 505 19.03 28.73 -45.70
N ALA A 506 19.88 27.70 -45.67
CA ALA A 506 21.34 27.86 -45.64
C ALA A 506 22.00 27.83 -47.03
N ASP A 507 21.40 27.13 -48.00
CA ASP A 507 21.95 26.99 -49.36
C ASP A 507 21.68 28.23 -50.27
N PHE A 508 21.03 29.26 -49.74
CA PHE A 508 20.66 30.49 -50.46
C PHE A 508 21.69 31.63 -50.34
N ASN A 509 22.99 31.31 -50.20
CA ASN A 509 24.03 32.33 -50.00
C ASN A 509 25.45 31.94 -50.46
N ALA A 510 25.58 31.27 -51.62
CA ALA A 510 26.88 30.78 -52.12
C ALA A 510 26.98 30.64 -53.65
N ASN A 511 26.56 31.64 -54.44
CA ASN A 511 26.66 31.55 -55.92
C ASN A 511 26.79 32.88 -56.70
N GLU A 512 27.52 33.87 -56.17
CA GLU A 512 27.83 35.13 -56.88
C GLU A 512 29.33 35.51 -56.78
N LYS A 513 30.21 34.70 -57.40
CA LYS A 513 31.62 35.05 -57.66
C LYS A 513 32.21 34.29 -58.86
N GLU A 514 31.85 34.68 -60.08
CA GLU A 514 32.68 34.47 -61.27
C GLU A 514 32.18 35.34 -62.44
N GLN A 515 33.02 35.48 -63.48
CA GLN A 515 32.75 36.19 -64.75
C GLN A 515 32.62 37.73 -64.68
N GLN A 516 33.77 38.39 -64.83
CA GLN A 516 33.90 39.55 -65.71
C GLN A 516 34.10 39.04 -67.16
N GLU A 517 34.00 39.92 -68.16
CA GLU A 517 33.85 39.60 -69.60
C GLU A 517 32.46 38.97 -69.86
N GLU A 518 31.60 39.52 -70.73
CA GLU A 518 31.81 40.40 -71.90
C GLU A 518 31.00 41.72 -71.83
#